data_AF-A0A7S0WH28-F1
#
_entry.id   AF-A0A7S0WH28-F1
#
_cell.length_a   1.000
_cell.length_b   1.000
_cell.length_c   1.000
_cell.angle_alpha   90.00
_cell.angle_beta   90.00
_cell.angle_gamma   90.00
#
_symmetry.space_group_name_H-M   'P 1'
#
loop_
_entity.id
_entity.type
_entity.pdbx_description
1 polymer ?
#
loop_
_entity_poly.entity_id
_entity_poly.type
_entity_poly.pdbx_seq_one_letter_code
_entity_poly.pdbx_strand_id
1 'polypeptide(L)'
;KFQDLLPAMLQTLVAALQGQDENTAQEALGLFIELAETDPRFVRNHLTQMVETMLSIAEHADLEDGTRTLATEFLVTLTEARDRAPGMMRKVPNFVQRLYNCLVTFLLDIEDDEDWHTAENEEDGGLGQGDLYEVGQECLDR
;
A
#
# COMPACT_ATOMS: atom_id res chain seq x y z
N LYS A 1 -13.19 5.16 21.96
CA LYS A 1 -12.91 6.53 22.46
C LYS A 1 -11.88 7.25 21.60
N PHE A 2 -10.84 6.59 21.08
CA PHE A 2 -9.90 7.22 20.14
C PHE A 2 -10.18 6.95 18.66
N GLN A 3 -11.02 5.96 18.33
CA GLN A 3 -11.39 5.64 16.94
C GLN A 3 -12.02 6.82 16.19
N ASP A 4 -12.74 7.69 16.91
CA ASP A 4 -13.37 8.89 16.35
C ASP A 4 -12.35 9.95 15.90
N LEU A 5 -11.06 9.77 16.24
CA LEU A 5 -9.96 10.63 15.76
C LEU A 5 -9.40 10.16 14.40
N LEU A 6 -9.70 8.94 13.95
CA LEU A 6 -9.19 8.41 12.68
C LEU A 6 -9.48 9.32 11.48
N PRO A 7 -10.68 9.92 11.34
CA PRO A 7 -10.92 10.86 10.24
C PRO A 7 -10.00 12.09 10.29
N ALA A 8 -9.69 12.60 11.49
CA ALA A 8 -8.77 13.73 11.64
C ALA A 8 -7.32 13.33 11.34
N MET A 9 -6.90 12.13 11.76
CA MET A 9 -5.58 11.58 11.42
C MET A 9 -5.44 11.32 9.91
N LEU A 10 -6.49 10.82 9.25
CA LEU A 10 -6.50 10.71 7.79
C LEU A 10 -6.42 12.08 7.12
N GLN A 11 -7.08 13.09 7.68
CA GLN A 11 -7.02 14.45 7.13
C GLN A 11 -5.61 15.04 7.20
N THR A 12 -4.80 14.70 8.21
CA THR A 12 -3.39 15.14 8.26
C THR A 12 -2.55 14.46 7.19
N LEU A 13 -2.78 13.17 6.93
CA LEU A 13 -2.15 12.46 5.81
C LEU A 13 -2.51 13.11 4.46
N VAL A 14 -3.79 13.35 4.20
CA VAL A 14 -4.25 13.99 2.95
C VAL A 14 -3.69 15.41 2.82
N ALA A 15 -3.63 16.18 3.91
CA ALA A 15 -3.07 17.52 3.90
C ALA A 15 -1.57 17.53 3.59
N ALA A 16 -0.80 16.56 4.09
CA ALA A 16 0.61 16.39 3.77
C ALA A 16 0.81 16.12 2.27
N LEU A 17 0.05 15.17 1.71
CA LEU A 17 0.07 14.86 0.27
C LEU A 17 -0.30 16.07 -0.60
N GLN A 18 -1.35 16.82 -0.23
CA GLN A 18 -1.73 18.06 -0.94
C GLN A 18 -0.66 19.15 -0.84
N GLY A 19 0.11 19.16 0.24
CA GLY A 19 1.26 20.04 0.43
C GLY A 19 2.53 19.56 -0.26
N GLN A 20 2.49 18.44 -1.00
CA GLN A 20 3.66 17.76 -1.58
C GLN A 20 4.72 17.38 -0.53
N ASP A 21 4.29 17.16 0.72
CA ASP A 21 5.14 16.71 1.81
C ASP A 21 5.01 15.20 2.00
N GLU A 22 5.55 14.47 1.03
CA GLU A 22 5.48 13.00 1.01
C GLU A 22 6.28 12.35 2.13
N ASN A 23 7.34 13.00 2.63
CA ASN A 23 8.07 12.52 3.81
C ASN A 23 7.15 12.42 5.04
N THR A 24 6.43 13.49 5.35
CA THR A 24 5.44 13.47 6.46
C THR A 24 4.31 12.48 6.18
N ALA A 25 3.89 12.35 4.92
CA ALA A 25 2.86 11.38 4.55
C ALA A 25 3.33 9.92 4.78
N GLN A 26 4.56 9.58 4.40
CA GLN A 26 5.16 8.27 4.61
C GLN A 26 5.30 7.96 6.10
N GLU A 27 5.72 8.93 6.93
CA GLU A 27 5.71 8.77 8.39
C GLU A 27 4.31 8.45 8.93
N ALA A 28 3.29 9.18 8.47
CA ALA A 28 1.90 8.94 8.87
C ALA A 28 1.38 7.57 8.41
N LEU A 29 1.71 7.14 7.19
CA LEU A 29 1.37 5.82 6.67
C LEU A 29 2.02 4.71 7.51
N GLY A 30 3.29 4.86 7.88
CA GLY A 30 3.99 3.95 8.80
C GLY A 30 3.24 3.77 10.13
N LEU A 31 2.78 4.87 10.74
CA LEU A 31 1.98 4.82 11.97
C LEU A 31 0.62 4.12 11.77
N PHE A 32 0.02 4.24 10.58
CA PHE A 32 -1.21 3.50 10.26
C PHE A 32 -0.96 2.00 10.11
N ILE A 33 0.18 1.59 9.54
CA ILE A 33 0.59 0.18 9.45
C ILE A 33 0.78 -0.39 10.86
N GLU A 34 1.56 0.27 11.71
CA GLU A 34 1.77 -0.16 13.11
C GLU A 34 0.43 -0.32 13.86
N LEU A 35 -0.51 0.59 13.62
CA LEU A 35 -1.86 0.51 14.19
C LEU A 35 -2.63 -0.71 13.65
N ALA A 36 -2.55 -1.00 12.36
CA ALA A 36 -3.19 -2.15 11.73
C ALA A 36 -2.60 -3.47 12.24
N GLU A 37 -1.29 -3.56 12.44
CA GLU A 37 -0.62 -4.72 13.04
C GLU A 37 -1.04 -4.92 14.51
N THR A 38 -1.08 -3.84 15.27
CA THR A 38 -1.35 -3.89 16.72
C THR A 38 -2.82 -4.18 17.03
N ASP A 39 -3.74 -3.39 16.48
CA ASP A 39 -5.19 -3.56 16.65
C ASP A 39 -5.96 -3.24 15.36
N PRO A 40 -6.08 -4.21 14.44
CA PRO A 40 -6.79 -4.02 13.17
C PRO A 40 -8.29 -3.74 13.35
N ARG A 41 -8.88 -4.04 14.53
CA ARG A 41 -10.29 -3.69 14.79
C ARG A 41 -10.46 -2.21 15.13
N PHE A 42 -9.38 -1.50 15.39
CA PHE A 42 -9.41 -0.07 15.67
C PHE A 42 -10.00 0.73 14.51
N VAL A 43 -9.74 0.30 13.28
CA VAL A 43 -10.22 0.99 12.07
C VAL A 43 -11.68 0.67 11.71
N ARG A 44 -12.33 -0.27 12.41
CA ARG A 44 -13.62 -0.87 12.00
C ARG A 44 -14.72 0.14 11.69
N ASN A 45 -14.84 1.22 12.48
CA ASN A 45 -15.91 2.22 12.30
C ASN A 45 -15.65 3.17 11.12
N HIS A 46 -14.41 3.24 10.65
CA HIS A 46 -13.96 4.08 9.54
C HIS A 46 -13.34 3.26 8.41
N LEU A 47 -13.56 1.94 8.40
CA LEU A 47 -12.83 1.00 7.54
C LEU A 47 -12.95 1.37 6.07
N THR A 48 -14.17 1.63 5.59
CA THR A 48 -14.41 2.00 4.20
C THR A 48 -13.62 3.25 3.82
N GLN A 49 -13.65 4.29 4.66
CA GLN A 49 -12.91 5.53 4.39
C GLN A 49 -11.40 5.27 4.35
N MET A 50 -10.87 4.49 5.30
CA MET A 50 -9.44 4.16 5.32
C MET A 50 -9.02 3.39 4.07
N VAL A 51 -9.74 2.32 3.73
CA VAL A 51 -9.42 1.49 2.56
C VAL A 51 -9.52 2.31 1.26
N GLU A 52 -10.55 3.13 1.11
CA GLU A 52 -10.70 4.01 -0.06
C GLU A 52 -9.57 5.04 -0.17
N THR A 53 -9.16 5.65 0.95
CA THR A 53 -8.03 6.59 0.96
C THR A 53 -6.74 5.89 0.57
N MET A 54 -6.42 4.73 1.17
CA MET A 54 -5.18 4.02 0.89
C MET A 54 -5.12 3.47 -0.53
N LEU A 55 -6.24 2.94 -1.06
CA LEU A 55 -6.32 2.56 -2.47
C LEU A 55 -6.08 3.76 -3.40
N SER A 56 -6.66 4.93 -3.08
CA SER A 56 -6.47 6.13 -3.88
C SER A 56 -5.03 6.63 -3.85
N ILE A 57 -4.31 6.47 -2.74
CA ILE A 57 -2.88 6.81 -2.63
C ILE A 57 -2.05 5.82 -3.45
N ALA A 58 -2.25 4.52 -3.27
CA ALA A 58 -1.49 3.48 -3.98
C ALA A 58 -1.64 3.57 -5.51
N GLU A 59 -2.84 3.90 -5.99
CA GLU A 59 -3.17 4.05 -7.41
C GLU A 59 -2.70 5.38 -8.03
N HIS A 60 -2.20 6.34 -7.24
CA HIS A 60 -1.82 7.67 -7.73
C HIS A 60 -0.39 7.68 -8.29
N ALA A 61 -0.25 7.50 -9.60
CA ALA A 61 1.05 7.36 -10.27
C ALA A 61 1.99 8.57 -10.15
N ASP A 62 1.49 9.77 -9.81
CA ASP A 62 2.36 10.95 -9.59
C ASP A 62 2.95 11.04 -8.17
N LEU A 63 2.60 10.14 -7.25
CA LEU A 63 3.20 10.07 -5.91
C LEU A 63 4.48 9.22 -5.94
N GLU A 64 5.37 9.46 -4.99
CA GLU A 64 6.57 8.65 -4.81
C GLU A 64 6.24 7.18 -4.55
N ASP A 65 7.09 6.29 -5.04
CA ASP A 65 6.89 4.85 -4.90
C ASP A 65 6.87 4.42 -3.43
N GLY A 66 7.70 5.04 -2.57
CA GLY A 66 7.65 4.81 -1.12
C GLY A 66 6.27 5.10 -0.51
N THR A 67 5.62 6.19 -0.93
CA THR A 67 4.26 6.57 -0.49
C THR A 67 3.23 5.53 -0.94
N ARG A 68 3.32 5.10 -2.20
CA ARG A 68 2.40 4.11 -2.80
C ARG A 68 2.59 2.72 -2.19
N THR A 69 3.83 2.33 -1.92
CA THR A 69 4.23 1.10 -1.24
C THR A 69 3.66 1.05 0.17
N LEU A 70 3.82 2.10 0.99
CA LEU A 70 3.30 2.12 2.35
C LEU A 70 1.76 2.08 2.40
N ALA A 71 1.09 2.76 1.48
CA ALA A 71 -0.37 2.67 1.38
C ALA A 71 -0.84 1.25 1.02
N THR A 72 -0.10 0.56 0.15
CA THR A 72 -0.34 -0.84 -0.22
C THR A 72 -0.08 -1.78 0.95
N GLU A 73 1.03 -1.60 1.67
CA GLU A 73 1.37 -2.40 2.85
C GLU A 73 0.25 -2.34 3.88
N PHE A 74 -0.26 -1.15 4.22
CA PHE A 74 -1.39 -1.03 5.15
C PHE A 74 -2.60 -1.89 4.75
N LEU A 75 -2.92 -1.93 3.45
CA LEU A 75 -4.03 -2.73 2.93
C LEU A 75 -3.76 -4.23 3.11
N VAL A 76 -2.54 -4.68 2.77
CA VAL A 76 -2.12 -6.08 2.91
C VAL A 76 -2.07 -6.49 4.39
N THR A 77 -1.46 -5.68 5.26
CA THR A 77 -1.42 -5.86 6.72
C THR A 77 -2.83 -6.11 7.28
N LEU A 78 -3.82 -5.29 6.88
CA LEU A 78 -5.21 -5.48 7.32
C LEU A 78 -5.82 -6.79 6.81
N THR A 79 -5.47 -7.25 5.61
CA THR A 79 -5.98 -8.52 5.08
C THR A 79 -5.37 -9.73 5.76
N GLU A 80 -4.10 -9.65 6.16
CA GLU A 80 -3.35 -10.72 6.81
C GLU A 80 -3.66 -10.89 8.29
N ALA A 81 -4.34 -9.94 8.93
CA ALA A 81 -4.74 -10.03 10.33
C ALA A 81 -5.83 -11.10 10.58
N ARG A 82 -5.45 -12.38 10.41
CA ARG A 82 -6.25 -13.60 10.25
C ARG A 82 -7.37 -13.77 11.28
N ASP A 83 -7.16 -13.33 12.52
CA ASP A 83 -8.14 -13.51 13.60
C ASP A 83 -9.09 -12.32 13.82
N ARG A 84 -8.96 -11.23 13.04
CA ARG A 84 -9.54 -9.93 13.43
C ARG A 84 -10.16 -9.09 12.31
N ALA A 85 -9.72 -9.25 11.06
CA ALA A 85 -10.01 -8.30 9.97
C ALA A 85 -10.60 -8.85 8.65
N PRO A 86 -10.36 -10.10 8.21
CA PRO A 86 -10.78 -10.55 6.88
C PRO A 86 -12.29 -10.43 6.62
N GLY A 87 -13.12 -10.68 7.64
CA GLY A 87 -14.57 -10.57 7.54
C GLY A 87 -15.09 -9.14 7.36
N MET A 88 -14.32 -8.12 7.78
CA MET A 88 -14.67 -6.72 7.57
C MET A 88 -14.14 -6.20 6.22
N MET A 89 -12.95 -6.61 5.80
CA MET A 89 -12.38 -6.26 4.48
C MET A 89 -13.25 -6.76 3.31
N ARG A 90 -13.82 -7.97 3.41
CA ARG A 90 -14.76 -8.51 2.40
C ARG A 90 -16.03 -7.68 2.20
N LYS A 91 -16.36 -6.77 3.12
CA LYS A 91 -17.54 -5.90 3.02
C LYS A 91 -17.24 -4.59 2.29
N VAL A 92 -15.97 -4.27 2.07
CA VAL A 92 -15.59 -3.09 1.31
C VAL A 92 -15.75 -3.42 -0.17
N PRO A 93 -16.64 -2.72 -0.90
CA PRO A 93 -16.91 -3.02 -2.30
C PRO A 93 -15.66 -2.79 -3.15
N ASN A 94 -15.45 -3.63 -4.17
CA ASN A 94 -14.36 -3.54 -5.15
C ASN A 94 -12.93 -3.56 -4.59
N PHE A 95 -12.73 -3.72 -3.27
CA PHE A 95 -11.42 -3.70 -2.64
C PHE A 95 -10.42 -4.67 -3.30
N VAL A 96 -10.79 -5.96 -3.40
CA VAL A 96 -9.91 -6.98 -3.98
C VAL A 96 -9.58 -6.67 -5.44
N GLN A 97 -10.57 -6.24 -6.23
CA GLN A 97 -10.36 -5.93 -7.64
C GLN A 97 -9.40 -4.75 -7.82
N ARG A 98 -9.57 -3.69 -7.02
CA ARG A 98 -8.71 -2.50 -7.08
C ARG A 98 -7.30 -2.78 -6.61
N LEU A 99 -7.16 -3.43 -5.45
CA LEU A 99 -5.84 -3.82 -4.94
C LEU A 99 -5.11 -4.74 -5.92
N TYR A 100 -5.80 -5.75 -6.47
CA TYR A 100 -5.20 -6.64 -7.48
C TYR A 100 -4.72 -5.88 -8.71
N ASN A 101 -5.53 -4.98 -9.28
CA ASN A 101 -5.12 -4.18 -10.44
C ASN A 101 -3.94 -3.24 -10.11
N CYS A 102 -3.93 -2.66 -8.91
CA CYS A 102 -2.82 -1.83 -8.44
C CYS A 102 -1.52 -2.65 -8.37
N LEU A 103 -1.55 -3.81 -7.73
CA LEU A 103 -0.39 -4.70 -7.60
C LEU A 103 0.10 -5.22 -8.96
N VAL A 104 -0.81 -5.58 -9.88
CA VAL A 104 -0.43 -5.96 -11.25
C VAL A 104 0.19 -4.79 -12.01
N THR A 105 -0.22 -3.55 -11.71
CA THR A 105 0.41 -2.35 -12.30
C THR A 105 1.82 -2.15 -11.73
N PHE A 106 2.04 -2.46 -10.46
CA PHE A 106 3.37 -2.40 -9.84
C PHE A 106 4.34 -3.41 -10.49
N LEU A 107 3.86 -4.59 -10.89
CA LEU A 107 4.65 -5.56 -11.66
C LEU A 107 5.08 -5.07 -13.05
N LEU A 108 4.61 -3.91 -13.50
CA LEU A 108 5.05 -3.27 -14.75
C LEU A 108 6.17 -2.25 -14.53
N ASP A 109 6.63 -2.08 -13.30
CA ASP A 109 7.80 -1.28 -12.96
C ASP A 109 9.09 -2.01 -13.34
N ILE A 110 9.28 -2.13 -14.65
CA ILE A 110 10.41 -2.78 -15.29
C ILE A 110 10.99 -1.87 -16.36
N GLU A 111 12.31 -1.79 -16.41
CA GLU A 111 13.08 -1.03 -17.38
C GLU A 111 13.79 -1.96 -18.37
N ASP A 112 14.07 -1.43 -19.56
CA ASP A 112 14.88 -2.11 -20.58
C ASP A 112 16.37 -1.94 -20.22
N ASP A 113 16.82 -2.77 -19.27
CA ASP A 113 18.20 -2.76 -18.80
C ASP A 113 19.12 -3.49 -19.80
N GLU A 114 20.12 -2.77 -20.34
CA GLU A 114 21.07 -3.33 -21.30
C GLU A 114 21.89 -4.48 -20.71
N ASP A 115 22.19 -4.46 -19.41
CA ASP A 115 22.97 -5.50 -18.75
C ASP A 115 22.16 -6.81 -18.68
N TRP A 116 20.83 -6.72 -18.56
CA TRP A 116 19.92 -7.87 -18.63
C TRP A 116 20.02 -8.63 -19.95
N HIS A 117 20.37 -7.96 -21.06
CA HIS A 117 20.53 -8.62 -22.37
C HIS A 117 21.66 -9.65 -22.41
N THR A 118 22.60 -9.53 -21.47
CA THR A 118 23.77 -10.42 -21.35
C THR A 118 23.77 -11.25 -20.09
N ALA A 119 22.66 -11.25 -19.33
CA ALA A 119 22.48 -12.07 -18.15
C ALA A 119 22.67 -13.57 -18.45
N GLU A 120 23.55 -14.24 -17.71
CA GLU A 120 23.86 -15.67 -17.90
C GLU A 120 23.47 -16.53 -16.69
N ASN A 121 23.16 -15.92 -15.55
CA ASN A 121 22.85 -16.61 -14.30
C ASN A 121 21.57 -16.07 -13.64
N GLU A 122 21.06 -16.80 -12.64
CA GLU A 122 19.83 -16.42 -11.91
C GLU A 122 20.02 -15.18 -11.03
N GLU A 123 21.25 -14.84 -10.64
CA GLU A 123 21.56 -13.66 -9.82
C GLU A 123 21.31 -12.35 -10.60
N ASP A 124 21.41 -12.40 -11.93
CA ASP A 124 21.12 -11.29 -12.86
C ASP A 124 19.60 -11.11 -13.11
N GLY A 125 18.75 -11.97 -12.55
CA GLY A 125 17.30 -11.98 -12.80
C GLY A 125 16.56 -10.72 -12.34
N GLY A 126 17.16 -9.94 -11.43
CA GLY A 126 16.62 -8.69 -10.91
C GLY A 126 16.97 -7.43 -11.73
N LEU A 127 17.80 -7.55 -12.77
CA LEU A 127 18.19 -6.40 -13.59
C LEU A 127 16.96 -5.79 -14.28
N GLY A 128 16.89 -4.45 -14.27
CA GLY A 128 15.74 -3.71 -14.76
C GLY A 128 14.47 -3.79 -13.92
N GLN A 129 14.45 -4.45 -12.75
CA GLN A 129 13.30 -4.41 -11.85
C GLN A 129 13.36 -3.16 -10.95
N GLY A 130 12.27 -2.42 -10.87
CA GLY A 130 12.12 -1.28 -9.95
C GLY A 130 11.56 -1.68 -8.59
N ASP A 131 11.56 -0.73 -7.65
CA ASP A 131 11.11 -0.94 -6.27
C ASP A 131 9.64 -1.40 -6.20
N LEU A 132 8.78 -0.89 -7.09
CA LEU A 132 7.38 -1.31 -7.09
C LEU A 132 7.22 -2.74 -7.57
N TYR A 133 8.06 -3.21 -8.49
CA TYR A 133 8.00 -4.58 -8.98
C TYR A 133 8.18 -5.56 -7.81
N GLU A 134 9.19 -5.33 -6.97
CA GLU A 134 9.46 -6.15 -5.77
C GLU A 134 8.26 -6.13 -4.82
N VAL A 135 7.73 -4.94 -4.53
CA VAL A 135 6.56 -4.76 -3.65
C VAL A 135 5.33 -5.45 -4.22
N GLY A 136 5.11 -5.33 -5.53
CA GLY A 136 4.01 -5.96 -6.25
C GLY A 136 4.06 -7.49 -6.13
N GLN A 137 5.24 -8.09 -6.30
CA GLN A 137 5.43 -9.53 -6.11
C GLN A 137 5.19 -9.95 -4.66
N GLU A 138 5.84 -9.29 -3.70
CA GLU A 138 5.72 -9.64 -2.28
C GLU A 138 4.25 -9.57 -1.80
N CYS A 139 3.54 -8.50 -2.15
CA CYS A 139 2.16 -8.30 -1.75
C CYS A 139 1.19 -9.32 -2.37
N LEU A 140 1.49 -9.84 -3.57
CA LEU A 140 0.65 -10.86 -4.22
C LEU A 140 0.90 -12.27 -3.67
N ASP A 141 2.09 -12.54 -3.14
CA ASP A 141 2.46 -13.82 -2.55
C ASP A 141 1.89 -14.01 -1.13
N ARG A 142 1.59 -12.91 -0.44
CA ARG A 142 1.05 -12.84 0.94
C ARG A 142 -0.46 -13.13 1.04
#